data_AF-A0A4Y9ZFG1-F1
#
_entry.id   AF-A0A4Y9ZFG1-F1
#
_cell.length_a   1.000
_cell.length_b   1.000
_cell.length_c   1.000
_cell.angle_alpha   90.00
_cell.angle_beta   90.00
_cell.angle_gamma   90.00
#
_symmetry.space_group_name_H-M   'P 1'
#
loop_
_entity.id
_entity.type
_entity.pdbx_description
1 polymer ?
#
loop_
_entity_poly.entity_id
_entity_poly.type
_entity_poly.pdbx_seq_one_letter_code
_entity_poly.pdbx_strand_id
1 'polypeptide(L)'
;MLFNKSLFASVLVVALSSQAYAHAVISPAIQVTGTPVRKNAVKPSTNAPCGKNVDIAASASTAQTVAANGDSFSVTVQNFNK
;
A
#
# COMPACT_ATOMS: atom_id res chain seq x y z
N MET A 1 -3.81 -8.24 -41.49
CA MET A 1 -4.35 -7.39 -40.39
C MET A 1 -4.35 -8.07 -39.01
N LEU A 2 -4.36 -9.42 -38.91
CA LEU A 2 -4.28 -10.13 -37.62
C LEU A 2 -2.96 -9.87 -36.84
N PHE A 3 -1.82 -9.76 -37.55
CA PHE A 3 -0.50 -9.57 -36.93
C PHE A 3 -0.40 -8.28 -36.11
N ASN A 4 -1.01 -7.19 -36.58
CA ASN A 4 -0.98 -5.90 -35.90
C ASN A 4 -1.83 -5.93 -34.61
N LYS A 5 -3.04 -6.50 -34.66
CA LYS A 5 -3.91 -6.65 -33.48
C LYS A 5 -3.27 -7.52 -32.39
N SER A 6 -2.57 -8.60 -32.78
CA SER A 6 -1.90 -9.48 -31.81
C SER A 6 -0.70 -8.81 -31.14
N LEU A 7 0.07 -8.01 -31.88
CA LEU A 7 1.18 -7.24 -31.32
C LEU A 7 0.69 -6.20 -30.30
N PHE A 8 -0.38 -5.45 -30.62
CA PHE A 8 -0.97 -4.50 -29.68
C PHE A 8 -1.51 -5.17 -28.42
N ALA A 9 -2.17 -6.34 -28.53
CA ALA A 9 -2.65 -7.08 -27.38
C ALA A 9 -1.49 -7.55 -26.47
N SER A 10 -0.40 -8.07 -27.04
CA SER A 10 0.78 -8.47 -26.28
C SER A 10 1.45 -7.29 -25.57
N VAL A 11 1.60 -6.15 -26.25
CA VAL A 11 2.16 -4.92 -25.65
C VAL A 11 1.28 -4.41 -24.52
N LEU A 12 -0.05 -4.45 -24.69
CA LEU A 12 -0.99 -4.06 -23.64
C LEU A 12 -0.88 -4.96 -22.40
N VAL A 13 -0.77 -6.28 -22.58
CA VAL A 13 -0.59 -7.22 -21.46
C VAL A 13 0.72 -6.96 -20.71
N VAL A 14 1.82 -6.70 -21.43
CA VAL A 14 3.13 -6.36 -20.82
C VAL A 14 3.07 -5.00 -20.11
N ALA A 15 2.40 -4.02 -20.68
CA ALA A 15 2.21 -2.72 -20.04
C ALA A 15 1.38 -2.85 -18.75
N LEU A 16 0.30 -3.63 -18.77
CA LEU A 16 -0.54 -3.89 -17.59
C LEU A 16 0.20 -4.68 -16.51
N SER A 17 1.08 -5.61 -16.87
CA SER A 17 1.89 -6.35 -15.89
C SER A 17 3.03 -5.50 -15.31
N SER A 18 3.48 -4.46 -16.03
CA SER A 18 4.49 -3.51 -15.55
C SER A 18 3.96 -2.46 -14.56
N GLN A 19 2.65 -2.48 -14.26
CA GLN A 19 2.07 -1.56 -13.27
C GLN A 19 2.73 -1.81 -11.91
N ALA A 20 3.58 -0.87 -11.49
CA ALA A 20 4.18 -0.87 -10.16
C ALA A 20 3.08 -0.61 -9.12
N TYR A 21 2.53 -1.69 -8.55
CA TYR A 21 1.72 -1.56 -7.34
C TYR A 21 2.61 -1.02 -6.24
N ALA A 22 2.35 0.19 -5.76
CA ALA A 22 3.08 0.79 -4.64
C ALA A 22 2.88 -0.05 -3.38
N HIS A 23 3.86 -0.88 -3.02
CA HIS A 23 3.89 -1.58 -1.74
C HIS A 23 4.75 -0.76 -0.78
N ALA A 24 4.12 0.15 -0.06
CA ALA A 24 4.78 0.93 0.98
C ALA A 24 3.96 0.87 2.28
N VAL A 25 4.66 0.90 3.40
CA VAL A 25 4.05 1.03 4.72
C VAL A 25 4.63 2.26 5.40
N ILE A 26 3.75 3.06 6.00
CA ILE A 26 4.11 4.24 6.81
C ILE A 26 4.02 3.80 8.27
N SER A 27 5.13 3.86 9.00
CA SER A 27 5.21 3.49 10.40
C SER A 27 5.19 4.71 11.32
N PRO A 28 4.54 4.60 12.49
CA PRO A 28 3.73 3.46 12.97
C PRO A 28 2.44 3.25 12.18
N ALA A 29 2.09 1.98 11.92
CA ALA A 29 0.88 1.59 11.20
C ALA A 29 -0.08 0.85 12.15
N ILE A 30 -1.38 1.10 12.01
CA ILE A 30 -2.41 0.43 12.82
C ILE A 30 -2.33 -1.09 12.61
N GLN A 31 -2.38 -1.86 13.70
CA GLN A 31 -2.30 -3.33 13.73
C GLN A 31 -1.00 -3.93 13.18
N VAL A 32 0.03 -3.11 12.95
CA VAL A 32 1.37 -3.60 12.60
C VAL A 32 2.23 -3.57 13.86
N THR A 33 2.56 -4.75 14.38
CA THR A 33 3.48 -4.91 15.50
C THR A 33 4.90 -5.17 14.99
N GLY A 34 5.89 -4.46 15.53
CA GLY A 34 7.29 -4.60 15.15
C GLY A 34 7.61 -4.06 13.74
N THR A 35 8.63 -4.64 13.11
CA THR A 35 9.12 -4.20 11.79
C THR A 35 8.11 -4.55 10.68
N PRO A 36 7.65 -3.58 9.88
CA PRO A 36 6.73 -3.85 8.78
C PRO A 36 7.30 -4.85 7.77
N VAL A 37 6.44 -5.73 7.28
CA VAL A 37 6.72 -6.62 6.15
C VAL A 37 5.82 -6.28 4.96
N ARG A 38 6.20 -6.74 3.76
CA ARG A 38 5.47 -6.44 2.51
C ARG A 38 3.97 -6.77 2.57
N LYS A 39 3.58 -7.79 3.34
CA LYS A 39 2.16 -8.18 3.54
C LYS A 39 1.34 -7.11 4.26
N ASN A 40 1.98 -6.22 5.04
CA ASN A 40 1.30 -5.10 5.70
C ASN A 40 0.94 -3.97 4.72
N ALA A 41 1.56 -3.90 3.53
CA ALA A 41 1.17 -2.97 2.49
C ALA A 41 -0.15 -3.44 1.84
N VAL A 42 -1.26 -3.03 2.43
CA VAL A 42 -2.61 -3.38 1.97
C VAL A 42 -3.20 -2.27 1.11
N LYS A 43 -3.84 -2.65 0.01
CA LYS A 43 -4.51 -1.70 -0.89
C LYS A 43 -5.94 -1.39 -0.39
N PRO A 44 -6.30 -0.10 -0.26
CA PRO A 44 -7.68 0.32 -0.04
C PRO A 44 -8.65 -0.14 -1.15
N SER A 45 -9.89 -0.40 -0.74
CA SER A 45 -11.01 -0.68 -1.64
C SER A 45 -12.31 -0.09 -1.08
N THR A 46 -13.36 -0.03 -1.88
CA THR A 46 -14.67 0.51 -1.46
C THR A 46 -15.22 -0.18 -0.20
N ASN A 47 -15.01 -1.50 -0.07
CA ASN A 47 -15.50 -2.27 1.08
C ASN A 47 -14.50 -2.35 2.24
N ALA A 48 -13.29 -1.83 2.04
CA ALA A 48 -12.21 -1.83 3.03
C ALA A 48 -11.33 -0.59 2.79
N PRO A 49 -11.79 0.61 3.20
CA PRO A 49 -11.13 1.88 2.87
C PRO A 49 -9.74 2.02 3.52
N CYS A 50 -9.51 1.34 4.64
CA CYS A 50 -8.20 1.29 5.30
C CYS A 50 -7.36 0.06 4.88
N GLY A 51 -7.85 -0.73 3.92
CA GLY A 51 -7.26 -2.01 3.53
C GLY A 51 -7.90 -3.20 4.22
N LYS A 52 -7.76 -4.38 3.60
CA LYS A 52 -8.37 -5.62 4.08
C LYS A 52 -7.81 -5.98 5.47
N ASN A 53 -8.71 -6.37 6.38
CA ASN A 53 -8.41 -6.77 7.76
C ASN A 53 -7.81 -5.65 8.65
N VAL A 54 -7.99 -4.38 8.30
CA VAL A 54 -7.63 -3.26 9.17
C VAL A 54 -8.87 -2.80 9.94
N ASP A 55 -8.99 -3.24 11.20
CA ASP A 55 -10.00 -2.77 12.14
C ASP A 55 -9.58 -1.49 12.89
N ILE A 56 -9.95 -0.32 12.35
CA ILE A 56 -9.66 0.97 12.98
C ILE A 56 -10.38 1.11 14.34
N ALA A 57 -11.63 0.66 14.43
CA ALA A 57 -12.47 0.87 15.61
C ALA A 57 -11.90 0.13 16.83
N ALA A 58 -11.41 -1.09 16.64
CA ALA A 58 -10.80 -1.87 17.71
C ALA A 58 -9.38 -1.40 18.10
N SER A 59 -8.69 -0.70 17.21
CA SER A 59 -7.24 -0.47 17.34
C SER A 59 -6.84 0.98 17.56
N ALA A 60 -7.72 1.95 17.31
CA ALA A 60 -7.38 3.37 17.40
C ALA A 60 -6.92 3.80 18.80
N SER A 61 -7.51 3.22 19.85
CA SER A 61 -7.19 3.57 21.25
C SER A 61 -5.86 3.02 21.75
N THR A 62 -5.32 1.98 21.10
CA THR A 62 -4.07 1.30 21.47
C THR A 62 -2.96 1.48 20.42
N ALA A 63 -3.27 2.16 19.32
CA ALA A 63 -2.31 2.43 18.26
C ALA A 63 -1.16 3.31 18.76
N GLN A 64 0.04 3.03 18.27
CA GLN A 64 1.19 3.88 18.51
C GLN A 64 1.00 5.22 17.82
N THR A 65 1.14 6.31 18.57
CA THR A 65 0.90 7.67 18.09
C THR A 65 2.15 8.28 17.47
N VAL A 66 1.95 9.21 16.54
CA VAL A 66 3.00 10.08 16.01
C VAL A 66 2.81 11.46 16.63
N ALA A 67 3.81 11.93 17.38
CA ALA A 67 3.77 13.26 17.94
C ALA A 67 3.96 14.30 16.83
N ALA A 68 3.08 15.30 16.81
CA ALA A 68 3.31 16.50 16.01
C ALA A 68 4.40 17.37 16.66
N ASN A 69 5.20 18.02 15.83
CA ASN A 69 6.20 19.01 16.20
C ASN A 69 5.88 20.30 15.45
N GLY A 70 5.06 21.16 16.06
CA GLY A 70 4.47 22.32 15.39
C GLY A 70 3.55 21.87 14.24
N ASP A 71 3.81 22.40 13.04
CA ASP A 71 3.04 22.10 11.82
C ASP A 71 3.54 20.85 11.07
N SER A 72 4.41 20.05 11.69
CA SER A 72 5.06 18.92 11.02
C SER A 72 5.04 17.67 11.90
N PHE A 73 5.19 16.51 11.27
CA PHE A 73 5.40 15.24 11.97
C PHE A 73 6.39 14.40 11.16
N SER A 74 7.03 13.43 11.81
CA SER A 74 7.98 12.53 11.16
C SER A 74 7.49 11.08 11.24
N VAL A 75 7.56 10.38 10.11
CA VAL A 75 7.20 8.98 9.96
C VAL A 75 8.25 8.25 9.17
N THR A 76 8.33 6.93 9.34
CA THR A 76 9.20 6.08 8.53
C THR A 76 8.39 5.48 7.41
N VAL A 77 8.85 5.63 6.16
CA VAL A 77 8.22 5.01 4.99
C VAL A 77 9.10 3.86 4.50
N GLN A 78 8.59 2.63 4.57
CA GLN A 78 9.28 1.45 4.07
C GLN A 78 8.71 1.06 2.70
N ASN A 79 9.52 1.15 1.65
CA ASN A 79 9.18 0.73 0.29
C ASN A 79 9.63 -0.72 0.03
N PHE A 80 8.71 -1.56 -0.44
CA PHE A 80 8.93 -2.98 -0.73
C PHE A 80 9.00 -3.31 -2.24
N ASN A 81 8.98 -2.30 -3.12
CA ASN A 81 9.16 -2.45 -4.57
C ASN A 81 10.63 -2.35 -4.97
N LYS A 82 11.49 -3.18 -4.37
CA LYS A 82 12.86 -3.34 -4.84
C LYS A 82 12.90 -4.24 -6.07
#